data_AF-A0A6A7B3X8-F1
#
_entry.id   AF-A0A6A7B3X8-F1
#
_cell.length_a   1.000
_cell.length_b   1.000
_cell.length_c   1.000
_cell.angle_alpha   90.00
_cell.angle_beta   90.00
_cell.angle_gamma   90.00
#
_symmetry.space_group_name_H-M   'P 1'
#
loop_
_entity.id
_entity.type
_entity.pdbx_description
1 polymer ?
#
loop_
_entity_poly.entity_id
_entity_poly.type
_entity_poly.pdbx_seq_one_letter_code
_entity_poly.pdbx_strand_id
1 'polypeptide(L)'
;MHFHYSIYISLNIGAAIASNAGVPSSTLTVRRVSDNFARSRFYTLKTRQDNENEPDPPECIDPEKQLFFCSMCGDKGVDGKCKGVTDDVVTDQWKGCACTDDPDWSLEPLPLNRPDYPEHQQAFRDHDKLEDDWDTPQSEPIVIDWPWPFPHNKTLSIVADYPKNPLERNGVDWKFFAADLEAAKVECRQDPLTSRKDGLGGGVNGLVYPGGTFELKMPDFDQPCEYKNDGASAGRLFCPGTEIPCQDDPRDKDPANNEAEKGIYECGDSMREPVFQCPY
;
A
#
# COMPACT_ATOMS: atom_id res chain seq x y z
N MET A 1 42.25 -12.66 50.57
CA MET A 1 41.20 -13.43 49.88
C MET A 1 41.51 -13.37 48.39
N HIS A 2 42.03 -14.46 47.82
CA HIS A 2 42.34 -14.58 46.40
C HIS A 2 41.37 -15.57 45.78
N PHE A 3 40.58 -15.13 44.81
CA PHE A 3 39.69 -15.98 44.04
C PHE A 3 40.37 -16.32 42.72
N HIS A 4 40.79 -17.57 42.59
CA HIS A 4 41.15 -18.19 41.30
C HIS A 4 39.86 -18.54 40.56
N TYR A 5 39.67 -17.98 39.36
CA TYR A 5 38.68 -18.47 38.41
C TYR A 5 39.40 -19.29 37.33
N SER A 6 39.05 -20.58 37.26
CA SER A 6 39.48 -21.50 36.21
C SER A 6 38.65 -21.28 34.96
N ILE A 7 39.32 -21.07 33.83
CA ILE A 7 38.75 -20.98 32.48
C ILE A 7 38.67 -22.40 31.92
N TYR A 8 37.47 -22.85 31.54
CA TYR A 8 37.28 -24.07 30.74
C TYR A 8 37.12 -23.67 29.27
N ILE A 9 38.08 -24.07 28.43
CA ILE A 9 38.02 -23.99 26.97
C ILE A 9 37.64 -25.39 26.47
N SER A 10 36.48 -25.52 25.85
CA SER A 10 36.08 -26.73 25.15
C SER A 10 36.39 -26.57 23.66
N LEU A 11 37.49 -27.22 23.20
CA LEU A 11 37.74 -27.46 21.78
C LEU A 11 36.79 -28.57 21.30
N ASN A 12 35.95 -28.28 20.31
CA ASN A 12 35.34 -29.30 19.47
C ASN A 12 36.12 -29.39 18.16
N ILE A 13 36.80 -30.52 17.98
CA ILE A 13 37.47 -30.95 16.75
C ILE A 13 36.56 -31.97 16.08
N GLY A 14 36.19 -31.73 14.82
CA GLY A 14 35.57 -32.72 13.95
C GLY A 14 34.93 -32.03 12.75
N ALA A 15 34.98 -32.53 11.53
CA ALA A 15 35.72 -33.62 10.91
C ALA A 15 35.73 -33.26 9.41
N ALA A 16 36.89 -33.37 8.77
CA ALA A 16 37.02 -33.20 7.33
C ALA A 16 36.37 -34.38 6.60
N ILE A 17 35.52 -34.10 5.61
CA ILE A 17 35.14 -35.05 4.58
C ILE A 17 35.46 -34.44 3.22
N ALA A 18 36.13 -35.28 2.44
CA ALA A 18 36.79 -35.01 1.17
C ALA A 18 35.82 -34.81 -0.01
N SER A 19 36.25 -33.93 -0.89
CA SER A 19 36.39 -34.10 -2.34
C SER A 19 35.30 -34.86 -3.10
N ASN A 20 34.59 -34.15 -3.98
CA ASN A 20 34.11 -34.75 -5.23
C ASN A 20 34.26 -33.80 -6.42
N ALA A 21 34.62 -34.43 -7.54
CA ALA A 21 34.95 -33.90 -8.86
C ALA A 21 34.01 -32.77 -9.33
N GLY A 22 34.47 -31.74 -10.03
CA GLY A 22 35.24 -31.83 -11.27
C GLY A 22 34.28 -31.88 -12.45
N VAL A 23 33.68 -30.74 -12.81
CA VAL A 23 32.83 -30.58 -14.01
C VAL A 23 33.39 -29.41 -14.84
N PRO A 24 33.62 -29.58 -16.15
CA PRO A 24 34.32 -28.60 -16.97
C PRO A 24 33.53 -27.33 -17.26
N SER A 25 34.24 -26.23 -17.12
CA SER A 25 33.90 -24.86 -17.48
C SER A 25 33.52 -24.74 -18.96
N SER A 26 32.28 -24.33 -19.23
CA SER A 26 31.86 -23.87 -20.56
C SER A 26 32.04 -22.36 -20.62
N THR A 27 33.02 -21.94 -21.42
CA THR A 27 33.39 -20.54 -21.63
C THR A 27 32.34 -19.86 -22.50
N LEU A 28 31.43 -19.09 -21.89
CA LEU A 28 30.51 -18.23 -22.64
C LEU A 28 31.24 -16.94 -23.03
N THR A 29 31.50 -16.77 -24.32
CA THR A 29 32.14 -15.57 -24.88
C THR A 29 31.07 -14.50 -25.08
N VAL A 30 30.91 -13.59 -24.14
CA VAL A 30 30.03 -12.42 -24.30
C VAL A 30 30.80 -11.33 -25.06
N ARG A 31 30.34 -11.04 -26.27
CA ARG A 31 30.82 -9.94 -27.11
C ARG A 31 30.50 -8.61 -26.43
N ARG A 32 31.55 -7.79 -26.23
CA ARG A 32 31.43 -6.37 -25.93
C ARG A 32 30.76 -5.67 -27.12
N VAL A 33 29.60 -5.07 -26.89
CA VAL A 33 29.15 -3.91 -27.67
C VAL A 33 29.39 -2.71 -26.77
N SER A 34 30.46 -1.99 -27.08
CA SER A 34 30.69 -0.63 -26.62
C SER A 34 29.70 0.26 -27.37
N ASP A 35 28.94 1.08 -26.65
CA ASP A 35 28.63 2.40 -27.19
C ASP A 35 28.36 3.42 -26.09
N ASN A 36 28.93 4.59 -26.37
CA ASN A 36 28.98 5.78 -25.55
C ASN A 36 27.61 6.44 -25.51
N PHE A 37 27.15 6.88 -24.34
CA PHE A 37 26.36 8.11 -24.30
C PHE A 37 26.57 8.91 -23.04
N ALA A 38 26.60 10.23 -23.25
CA ALA A 38 27.27 11.20 -22.44
C ALA A 38 26.33 11.98 -21.52
N ARG A 39 26.92 12.52 -20.45
CA ARG A 39 26.67 13.84 -19.84
C ARG A 39 25.27 14.16 -19.31
N SER A 40 25.24 14.28 -17.98
CA SER A 40 25.01 15.53 -17.21
C SER A 40 23.69 16.29 -17.44
N ARG A 41 22.92 16.42 -16.36
CA ARG A 41 22.58 17.72 -15.75
C ARG A 41 22.12 17.53 -14.30
N PHE A 42 22.91 18.05 -13.38
CA PHE A 42 22.50 18.32 -12.00
C PHE A 42 21.48 19.46 -12.00
N TYR A 43 20.31 19.24 -11.41
CA TYR A 43 19.43 20.32 -10.97
C TYR A 43 19.49 20.40 -9.45
N THR A 44 20.07 21.52 -8.98
CA THR A 44 20.07 21.94 -7.58
C THR A 44 18.71 22.56 -7.29
N LEU A 45 17.84 21.85 -6.57
CA LEU A 45 16.62 22.44 -6.03
C LEU A 45 16.95 23.14 -4.71
N LYS A 46 16.89 24.47 -4.74
CA LYS A 46 16.92 25.36 -3.59
C LYS A 46 15.71 25.09 -2.70
N THR A 47 15.97 24.88 -1.42
CA THR A 47 15.02 25.07 -0.33
C THR A 47 14.83 26.57 -0.06
N ARG A 48 13.58 27.04 -0.16
CA ARG A 48 13.03 28.27 0.47
C ARG A 48 11.52 28.25 0.21
N GLN A 49 10.70 28.06 1.24
CA GLN A 49 10.17 29.07 2.16
C GLN A 49 8.75 29.48 1.75
N ASP A 50 7.90 29.44 2.77
CA ASP A 50 6.66 30.20 2.95
C ASP A 50 5.36 29.50 2.52
N ASN A 51 4.65 29.03 3.55
CA ASN A 51 3.23 28.68 3.61
C ASN A 51 2.37 29.86 3.14
N GLU A 52 1.86 29.84 1.92
CA GLU A 52 0.78 30.76 1.45
C GLU A 52 -0.31 30.06 0.61
N ASN A 53 -0.44 28.73 0.68
CA ASN A 53 -1.51 27.99 0.01
C ASN A 53 -2.51 27.42 1.02
N GLU A 54 -3.06 28.23 1.92
CA GLU A 54 -4.40 27.92 2.41
C GLU A 54 -5.34 28.07 1.20
N PRO A 55 -6.06 27.02 0.78
CA PRO A 55 -7.02 27.16 -0.32
C PRO A 55 -8.03 28.25 0.06
N ASP A 56 -8.30 29.15 -0.88
CA ASP A 56 -9.34 30.16 -0.69
C ASP A 56 -10.61 29.48 -0.16
N PRO A 57 -11.28 30.06 0.84
CA PRO A 57 -12.49 29.47 1.40
C PRO A 57 -13.49 29.22 0.26
N PRO A 58 -14.12 28.04 0.21
CA PRO A 58 -15.02 27.69 -0.89
C PRO A 58 -16.10 28.77 -1.03
N GLU A 59 -16.24 29.32 -2.23
CA GLU A 59 -17.29 30.28 -2.53
C GLU A 59 -18.66 29.62 -2.36
N CYS A 60 -19.61 30.30 -1.72
CA CYS A 60 -20.97 29.79 -1.55
C CYS A 60 -21.59 29.45 -2.92
N ILE A 61 -22.24 28.29 -3.01
CA ILE A 61 -23.07 27.94 -4.17
C ILE A 61 -24.18 28.99 -4.32
N ASP A 62 -24.37 29.45 -5.54
CA ASP A 62 -25.44 30.38 -5.90
C ASP A 62 -26.80 29.66 -5.84
N PRO A 63 -27.67 29.98 -4.86
CA PRO A 63 -28.94 29.27 -4.68
C PRO A 63 -29.91 29.49 -5.84
N GLU A 64 -29.69 30.49 -6.69
CA GLU A 64 -30.50 30.70 -7.91
C GLU A 64 -30.14 29.71 -9.03
N LYS A 65 -28.95 29.12 -8.98
CA LYS A 65 -28.46 28.17 -9.99
C LYS A 65 -28.60 26.72 -9.58
N GLN A 66 -28.57 26.43 -8.27
CA GLN A 66 -28.69 25.08 -7.73
C GLN A 66 -29.50 25.08 -6.42
N LEU A 67 -30.49 24.20 -6.34
CA LEU A 67 -31.26 23.95 -5.13
C LEU A 67 -30.36 23.27 -4.09
N PHE A 68 -30.05 23.98 -3.01
CA PHE A 68 -29.29 23.49 -1.86
C PHE A 68 -30.14 23.54 -0.59
N PHE A 69 -30.32 22.39 0.07
CA PHE A 69 -31.16 22.25 1.27
C PHE A 69 -30.34 22.40 2.56
N CYS A 70 -30.93 23.03 3.59
CA CYS A 70 -30.23 23.28 4.85
C CYS A 70 -29.81 21.99 5.60
N SER A 71 -30.52 20.87 5.43
CA SER A 71 -30.12 19.58 5.99
C SER A 71 -28.75 19.08 5.49
N MET A 72 -28.33 19.48 4.29
CA MET A 72 -27.05 19.06 3.71
C MET A 72 -25.84 19.70 4.38
N CYS A 73 -26.06 20.64 5.31
CA CYS A 73 -25.02 21.53 5.77
C CYS A 73 -25.09 21.82 7.29
N GLY A 74 -25.71 20.91 8.05
CA GLY A 74 -25.80 21.02 9.51
C GLY A 74 -26.94 21.91 10.00
N ASP A 75 -28.01 22.02 9.21
CA ASP A 75 -29.22 22.80 9.47
C ASP A 75 -29.08 24.32 9.34
N LYS A 76 -30.25 24.97 9.36
CA LYS A 76 -30.40 26.42 9.33
C LYS A 76 -30.19 27.02 10.73
N GLY A 77 -29.30 28.00 10.80
CA GLY A 77 -29.03 28.85 11.94
C GLY A 77 -30.17 29.83 12.23
N VAL A 78 -30.09 30.48 13.39
CA VAL A 78 -31.03 31.55 13.78
C VAL A 78 -30.95 32.78 12.87
N ASP A 79 -29.84 32.92 12.14
CA ASP A 79 -29.59 33.94 11.14
C ASP A 79 -30.14 33.57 9.75
N GLY A 80 -30.78 32.40 9.63
CA GLY A 80 -31.32 31.88 8.37
C GLY A 80 -30.25 31.32 7.43
N LYS A 81 -29.02 31.11 7.92
CA LYS A 81 -27.90 30.60 7.13
C LYS A 81 -27.47 29.23 7.61
N CYS A 82 -26.73 28.53 6.76
CA CYS A 82 -26.18 27.22 7.07
C CYS A 82 -25.21 27.22 8.27
N LYS A 83 -25.31 26.26 9.20
CA LYS A 83 -24.44 26.16 10.39
C LYS A 83 -23.07 25.51 10.14
N GLY A 84 -22.94 24.71 9.08
CA GLY A 84 -21.77 23.85 8.83
C GLY A 84 -21.94 22.47 9.49
N VAL A 85 -21.36 21.42 8.88
CA VAL A 85 -21.36 20.08 9.47
C VAL A 85 -20.25 20.06 10.54
N THR A 86 -20.67 19.93 11.80
CA THR A 86 -19.84 20.27 12.99
C THR A 86 -18.79 19.23 13.37
N ASP A 87 -18.74 18.09 12.70
CA ASP A 87 -17.85 16.96 13.04
C ASP A 87 -16.51 16.98 12.32
N ASP A 88 -16.35 17.73 11.22
CA ASP A 88 -15.07 17.88 10.53
C ASP A 88 -14.68 19.34 10.28
N VAL A 89 -13.44 19.69 10.62
CA VAL A 89 -12.89 21.05 10.43
C VAL A 89 -12.79 21.41 8.93
N VAL A 90 -12.91 20.40 8.06
CA VAL A 90 -12.88 20.52 6.60
C VAL A 90 -14.29 20.63 6.00
N THR A 91 -15.35 20.32 6.75
CA THR A 91 -16.76 20.36 6.29
C THR A 91 -17.52 21.66 6.61
N ASP A 92 -16.81 22.69 7.09
CA ASP A 92 -17.35 24.06 7.24
C ASP A 92 -17.57 24.77 5.88
N GLN A 93 -17.45 24.06 4.75
CA GLN A 93 -17.49 24.61 3.38
C GLN A 93 -18.73 25.43 3.03
N TRP A 94 -19.82 25.30 3.81
CA TRP A 94 -21.09 25.98 3.54
C TRP A 94 -21.56 26.90 4.66
N LYS A 95 -20.76 27.04 5.72
CA LYS A 95 -21.14 27.82 6.90
C LYS A 95 -21.36 29.28 6.55
N GLY A 96 -22.54 29.80 6.87
CA GLY A 96 -22.93 31.16 6.56
C GLY A 96 -23.49 31.38 5.14
N CYS A 97 -23.54 30.34 4.30
CA CYS A 97 -24.22 30.38 3.01
C CYS A 97 -25.75 30.34 3.16
N ALA A 98 -26.47 30.90 2.18
CA ALA A 98 -27.92 30.80 2.12
C ALA A 98 -28.33 29.38 1.70
N CYS A 99 -29.32 28.81 2.39
CA CYS A 99 -29.86 27.49 2.08
C CYS A 99 -31.39 27.55 2.04
N THR A 100 -31.99 26.66 1.25
CA THR A 100 -33.44 26.51 1.16
C THR A 100 -33.90 25.61 2.31
N ASP A 101 -35.04 25.94 2.92
CA ASP A 101 -35.64 25.07 3.93
C ASP A 101 -35.91 23.69 3.33
N ASP A 102 -35.68 22.65 4.14
CA ASP A 102 -35.97 21.30 3.73
C ASP A 102 -37.45 21.17 3.33
N PRO A 103 -37.77 20.34 2.32
CA PRO A 103 -39.14 19.96 2.07
C PRO A 103 -39.76 19.46 3.38
N ASP A 104 -40.99 19.87 3.68
CA ASP A 104 -41.68 19.36 4.85
C ASP A 104 -42.02 17.88 4.62
N TRP A 105 -41.10 17.00 5.02
CA TRP A 105 -41.26 15.55 4.89
C TRP A 105 -42.38 14.98 5.78
N SER A 106 -42.95 15.79 6.69
CA SER A 106 -44.13 15.41 7.46
C SER A 106 -45.43 15.53 6.66
N LEU A 107 -45.43 16.36 5.63
CA LEU A 107 -46.45 16.32 4.58
C LEU A 107 -46.06 15.16 3.68
N GLU A 108 -46.67 13.99 3.88
CA GLU A 108 -46.50 12.84 2.98
C GLU A 108 -46.63 13.34 1.53
N PRO A 109 -45.52 13.49 0.79
CA PRO A 109 -45.62 14.04 -0.54
C PRO A 109 -46.46 13.06 -1.34
N LEU A 110 -47.38 13.58 -2.16
CA LEU A 110 -48.14 12.72 -3.06
C LEU A 110 -47.14 11.80 -3.77
N PRO A 111 -47.38 10.48 -3.76
CA PRO A 111 -46.44 9.52 -4.33
C PRO A 111 -46.08 9.99 -5.73
N LEU A 112 -44.78 10.19 -5.97
CA LEU A 112 -44.30 10.72 -7.23
C LEU A 112 -44.80 9.79 -8.33
N ASN A 113 -45.76 10.25 -9.14
CA ASN A 113 -46.29 9.46 -10.24
C ASN A 113 -45.18 9.36 -11.28
N ARG A 114 -44.43 8.27 -11.20
CA ARG A 114 -43.43 7.86 -12.19
C ARG A 114 -44.16 6.94 -13.15
N PRO A 115 -44.71 7.43 -14.28
CA PRO A 115 -45.45 6.60 -15.23
C PRO A 115 -44.65 5.37 -15.68
N ASP A 116 -43.32 5.51 -15.70
CA ASP A 116 -42.37 4.49 -16.16
C ASP A 116 -41.87 3.57 -15.02
N TYR A 117 -42.39 3.72 -13.79
CA TYR A 117 -41.99 2.89 -12.65
C TYR A 117 -42.23 1.38 -12.87
N PRO A 118 -43.31 0.94 -13.55
CA PRO A 118 -43.49 -0.45 -13.90
C PRO A 118 -42.36 -1.00 -14.78
N GLU A 119 -41.89 -0.22 -15.75
CA GLU A 119 -40.77 -0.60 -16.64
C GLU A 119 -39.45 -0.65 -15.86
N HIS A 120 -39.23 0.30 -14.95
CA HIS A 120 -38.04 0.32 -14.09
C HIS A 120 -38.00 -0.89 -13.14
N GLN A 121 -39.14 -1.26 -12.54
CA GLN A 121 -39.23 -2.49 -11.75
C GLN A 121 -39.04 -3.75 -12.59
N GLN A 122 -39.51 -3.73 -13.83
CA GLN A 122 -39.31 -4.85 -14.75
C GLN A 122 -37.84 -5.00 -15.12
N ALA A 123 -37.11 -3.89 -15.36
CA ALA A 123 -35.68 -3.89 -15.61
C ALA A 123 -34.87 -4.50 -14.45
N PHE A 124 -35.23 -4.21 -13.20
CA PHE A 124 -34.59 -4.87 -12.05
C PHE A 124 -34.89 -6.38 -11.97
N ARG A 125 -36.13 -6.80 -12.26
CA ARG A 125 -36.51 -8.22 -12.27
C ARG A 125 -35.87 -9.00 -13.42
N ASP A 126 -35.62 -8.33 -14.53
CA ASP A 126 -35.01 -8.92 -15.71
C ASP A 126 -33.49 -8.72 -15.74
N HIS A 127 -32.90 -8.09 -14.71
CA HIS A 127 -31.44 -7.94 -14.58
C HIS A 127 -30.74 -9.30 -14.62
N ASP A 128 -31.33 -10.32 -13.98
CA ASP A 128 -30.82 -11.70 -13.94
C ASP A 128 -30.95 -12.44 -15.28
N LYS A 129 -31.73 -11.88 -16.23
CA LYS A 129 -31.97 -12.43 -17.56
C LYS A 129 -31.21 -11.69 -18.65
N LEU A 130 -30.51 -10.61 -18.29
CA LEU A 130 -29.53 -10.04 -19.19
C LEU A 130 -28.48 -11.13 -19.39
N GLU A 131 -28.31 -11.57 -20.63
CA GLU A 131 -27.14 -12.37 -20.96
C GLU A 131 -25.93 -11.56 -20.50
N ASP A 132 -25.04 -12.19 -19.73
CA ASP A 132 -23.74 -11.62 -19.45
C ASP A 132 -23.02 -11.53 -20.81
N ASP A 133 -23.29 -10.46 -21.57
CA ASP A 133 -22.62 -10.11 -22.83
C ASP A 133 -21.11 -9.84 -22.63
N TRP A 134 -20.64 -10.05 -21.40
CA TRP A 134 -19.26 -10.32 -21.07
C TRP A 134 -18.85 -11.74 -21.53
N ASP A 135 -18.92 -11.98 -22.84
CA ASP A 135 -17.77 -12.57 -23.55
C ASP A 135 -16.60 -11.58 -23.37
N THR A 136 -16.14 -11.40 -22.13
CA THR A 136 -14.82 -10.85 -21.88
C THR A 136 -13.93 -11.91 -22.49
N PRO A 137 -13.30 -11.69 -23.67
CA PRO A 137 -12.28 -12.62 -24.12
C PRO A 137 -11.37 -12.81 -22.92
N GLN A 138 -11.15 -14.07 -22.49
CA GLN A 138 -10.26 -14.39 -21.38
C GLN A 138 -9.09 -13.43 -21.50
N SER A 139 -9.06 -12.40 -20.64
CA SER A 139 -8.14 -11.31 -20.86
C SER A 139 -6.80 -11.96 -20.71
N GLU A 140 -6.09 -12.12 -21.83
CA GLU A 140 -4.69 -12.51 -21.80
C GLU A 140 -4.09 -11.62 -20.72
N PRO A 141 -3.35 -12.20 -19.76
CA PRO A 141 -2.86 -11.47 -18.60
C PRO A 141 -2.32 -10.14 -19.11
N ILE A 142 -2.88 -9.03 -18.62
CA ILE A 142 -2.47 -7.71 -19.06
C ILE A 142 -0.98 -7.64 -18.72
N VAL A 143 -0.13 -7.91 -19.72
CA VAL A 143 1.30 -7.68 -19.62
C VAL A 143 1.38 -6.18 -19.66
N ILE A 144 1.34 -5.56 -18.48
CA ILE A 144 1.57 -4.14 -18.36
C ILE A 144 3.03 -3.97 -18.77
N ASP A 145 3.25 -3.64 -20.04
CA ASP A 145 4.54 -3.37 -20.65
C ASP A 145 4.99 -2.01 -20.13
N TRP A 146 5.35 -1.96 -18.84
CA TRP A 146 5.87 -0.77 -18.23
C TRP A 146 7.20 -0.44 -18.94
N PRO A 147 7.40 0.78 -19.46
CA PRO A 147 8.58 1.16 -20.22
C PRO A 147 9.82 1.36 -19.31
N TRP A 148 10.00 0.54 -18.29
CA TRP A 148 11.19 0.52 -17.48
C TRP A 148 12.29 -0.23 -18.23
N PRO A 149 13.43 0.40 -18.51
CA PRO A 149 14.50 -0.19 -19.33
C PRO A 149 15.29 -1.31 -18.61
N PHE A 150 14.83 -1.77 -17.44
CA PHE A 150 15.49 -2.79 -16.64
C PHE A 150 14.61 -4.03 -16.56
N PRO A 151 15.08 -5.21 -16.98
CA PRO A 151 14.37 -6.45 -16.73
C PRO A 151 14.34 -6.68 -15.21
N HIS A 152 13.22 -6.34 -14.58
CA HIS A 152 12.97 -6.61 -13.17
C HIS A 152 12.82 -8.11 -12.97
N ASN A 153 13.94 -8.81 -12.77
CA ASN A 153 13.92 -10.24 -12.48
C ASN A 153 13.76 -10.50 -10.98
N LYS A 154 13.81 -9.46 -10.14
CA LYS A 154 13.64 -9.56 -8.70
C LYS A 154 12.62 -8.57 -8.17
N THR A 155 12.21 -8.84 -6.94
CA THR A 155 11.28 -8.02 -6.18
C THR A 155 11.70 -7.96 -4.73
N LEU A 156 11.56 -6.78 -4.13
CA LEU A 156 11.58 -6.62 -2.70
C LEU A 156 10.15 -6.91 -2.21
N SER A 157 9.98 -8.00 -1.46
CA SER A 157 8.71 -8.34 -0.82
C SER A 157 8.76 -7.96 0.65
N ILE A 158 7.73 -7.23 1.08
CA ILE A 158 7.57 -6.73 2.43
C ILE A 158 6.39 -7.47 3.05
N VAL A 159 6.64 -8.14 4.16
CA VAL A 159 5.66 -9.00 4.82
C VAL A 159 5.53 -8.66 6.29
N ALA A 160 4.35 -8.89 6.85
CA ALA A 160 4.04 -8.78 8.27
C ALA A 160 3.96 -10.18 8.88
N ASP A 161 4.81 -10.46 9.87
CA ASP A 161 4.69 -11.67 10.70
C ASP A 161 4.00 -11.32 12.01
N TYR A 162 2.99 -12.10 12.39
CA TYR A 162 2.33 -12.00 13.68
C TYR A 162 2.21 -13.39 14.34
N PRO A 163 2.23 -13.46 15.68
CA PRO A 163 2.01 -14.73 16.39
C PRO A 163 0.66 -15.32 16.02
N LYS A 164 0.62 -16.65 15.85
CA LYS A 164 -0.62 -17.39 15.59
C LYS A 164 -1.59 -17.29 16.77
N ASN A 165 -1.06 -17.28 17.99
CA ASN A 165 -1.83 -17.06 19.21
C ASN A 165 -2.18 -15.57 19.37
N PRO A 166 -3.47 -15.16 19.30
CA PRO A 166 -3.86 -13.76 19.44
C PRO A 166 -3.48 -13.14 20.78
N LEU A 167 -3.38 -13.95 21.84
CA LEU A 167 -2.99 -13.51 23.18
C LEU A 167 -1.52 -13.10 23.26
N GLU A 168 -0.69 -13.59 22.34
CA GLU A 168 0.73 -13.28 22.23
C GLU A 168 1.00 -12.12 21.25
N ARG A 169 -0.05 -11.61 20.59
CA ARG A 169 0.07 -10.55 19.59
C ARG A 169 0.37 -9.21 20.29
N ASN A 170 1.66 -9.00 20.58
CA ASN A 170 2.19 -7.78 21.17
C ASN A 170 2.88 -6.86 20.14
N GLY A 171 2.84 -7.24 18.87
CA GLY A 171 3.48 -6.50 17.80
C GLY A 171 3.37 -7.21 16.45
N VAL A 172 3.91 -6.55 15.44
CA VAL A 172 4.11 -7.05 14.09
C VAL A 172 5.61 -7.08 13.84
N ASP A 173 6.13 -8.18 13.31
CA ASP A 173 7.52 -8.28 12.85
C ASP A 173 7.55 -8.07 11.33
N TRP A 174 7.94 -6.87 10.93
CA TRP A 174 8.10 -6.51 9.53
C TRP A 174 9.37 -7.13 8.97
N LYS A 175 9.25 -7.89 7.89
CA LYS A 175 10.37 -8.57 7.25
C LYS A 175 10.46 -8.18 5.77
N PHE A 176 11.70 -8.01 5.33
CA PHE A 176 12.03 -7.52 3.99
C PHE A 176 12.82 -8.61 3.26
N PHE A 177 12.32 -9.10 2.14
CA PHE A 177 12.94 -10.19 1.39
C PHE A 177 13.24 -9.77 -0.03
N ALA A 178 14.46 -10.08 -0.51
CA ALA A 178 14.70 -10.16 -1.95
C ALA A 178 14.26 -11.54 -2.46
N ALA A 179 13.45 -11.56 -3.51
CA ALA A 179 13.00 -12.77 -4.19
C ALA A 179 13.04 -12.57 -5.70
N ASP A 180 13.14 -13.66 -6.46
CA ASP A 180 12.93 -13.59 -7.91
C ASP A 180 11.46 -13.27 -8.19
N LEU A 181 11.17 -12.50 -9.23
CA LEU A 181 9.81 -12.02 -9.53
C LEU A 181 8.84 -13.20 -9.80
N GLU A 182 9.30 -14.25 -10.48
CA GLU A 182 8.53 -15.47 -10.69
C GLU A 182 8.33 -16.29 -9.41
N ALA A 183 9.26 -16.13 -8.46
CA ALA A 183 9.22 -16.72 -7.13
C ALA A 183 8.73 -15.73 -6.07
N ALA A 184 7.96 -14.70 -6.43
CA ALA A 184 7.45 -13.64 -5.54
C ALA A 184 6.65 -14.14 -4.32
N LYS A 185 6.48 -15.46 -4.18
CA LYS A 185 6.15 -16.13 -2.95
C LYS A 185 7.40 -16.23 -2.07
N VAL A 186 7.53 -15.29 -1.14
CA VAL A 186 8.47 -15.42 -0.02
C VAL A 186 8.18 -16.68 0.80
N GLU A 187 6.92 -17.13 0.84
CA GLU A 187 6.47 -18.26 1.66
C GLU A 187 7.03 -18.14 3.08
N CYS A 188 7.37 -19.26 3.73
CA CYS A 188 7.88 -19.29 5.10
C CYS A 188 9.39 -19.15 5.21
N ARG A 189 10.04 -18.44 4.27
CA ARG A 189 11.47 -18.10 4.34
C ARG A 189 11.84 -17.41 5.66
N GLN A 190 13.05 -17.70 6.15
CA GLN A 190 13.58 -17.23 7.43
C GLN A 190 14.87 -16.40 7.28
N ASP A 191 15.18 -16.00 6.05
CA ASP A 191 16.38 -15.25 5.65
C ASP A 191 16.03 -13.84 5.12
N PRO A 192 15.35 -12.98 5.92
CA PRO A 192 15.07 -11.62 5.48
C PRO A 192 16.37 -10.81 5.36
N LEU A 193 16.38 -9.83 4.45
CA LEU A 193 17.44 -8.83 4.33
C LEU A 193 17.57 -8.01 5.62
N THR A 194 16.43 -7.65 6.19
CA THR A 194 16.31 -6.98 7.49
C THR A 194 14.93 -7.27 8.10
N SER A 195 14.80 -7.05 9.41
CA SER A 195 13.51 -7.10 10.09
C SER A 195 13.39 -6.04 11.17
N ARG A 196 12.15 -5.67 11.51
CA ARG A 196 11.83 -4.73 12.57
C ARG A 196 10.55 -5.15 13.27
N LYS A 197 10.63 -5.32 14.59
CA LYS A 197 9.46 -5.56 15.42
C LYS A 197 8.88 -4.23 15.89
N ASP A 198 7.64 -3.97 15.48
CA ASP A 198 6.86 -2.84 15.94
C ASP A 198 5.83 -3.30 16.96
N GLY A 199 5.59 -2.50 17.99
CA GLY A 199 4.46 -2.72 18.88
C GLY A 199 3.15 -2.46 18.13
N LEU A 200 2.09 -3.17 18.49
CA LEU A 200 0.75 -2.74 18.11
C LEU A 200 0.50 -1.41 18.82
N GLY A 201 0.62 -0.29 18.10
CA GLY A 201 0.29 1.02 18.66
C GLY A 201 -1.11 0.93 19.24
N GLY A 202 -1.29 1.28 20.52
CA GLY A 202 -2.58 1.14 21.23
C GLY A 202 -3.72 2.05 20.72
N GLY A 203 -3.59 2.57 19.49
CA GLY A 203 -4.63 3.30 18.79
C GLY A 203 -5.65 2.34 18.19
N VAL A 204 -6.92 2.70 18.32
CA VAL A 204 -8.08 1.88 17.92
C VAL A 204 -8.23 1.76 16.40
N ASN A 205 -7.38 2.42 15.62
CA ASN A 205 -7.51 2.58 14.17
C ASN A 205 -6.27 2.09 13.43
N GLY A 206 -6.34 0.85 12.93
CA GLY A 206 -5.59 0.40 11.75
C GLY A 206 -4.25 -0.29 11.99
N LEU A 207 -3.98 -1.31 11.17
CA LEU A 207 -2.64 -1.80 10.90
C LEU A 207 -1.85 -0.64 10.25
N VAL A 208 -0.92 -0.06 11.00
CA VAL A 208 -0.02 0.95 10.44
C VAL A 208 1.05 0.20 9.65
N TYR A 209 1.15 0.50 8.35
CA TYR A 209 2.23 0.01 7.48
C TYR A 209 3.62 0.30 8.09
N PRO A 210 4.70 -0.37 7.65
CA PRO A 210 6.03 -0.18 8.23
C PRO A 210 6.57 1.23 7.95
N GLY A 211 6.14 2.22 8.75
CA GLY A 211 6.59 3.60 8.61
C GLY A 211 8.06 3.74 9.00
N GLY A 212 8.81 4.57 8.29
CA GLY A 212 10.22 4.87 8.53
C GLY A 212 11.12 4.65 7.32
N THR A 213 12.41 4.50 7.59
CA THR A 213 13.46 4.25 6.58
C THR A 213 14.24 3.00 6.97
N PHE A 214 14.46 2.11 6.01
CA PHE A 214 15.09 0.81 6.20
C PHE A 214 16.24 0.66 5.22
N GLU A 215 17.46 0.48 5.75
CA GLU A 215 18.64 0.20 4.93
C GLU A 215 18.63 -1.28 4.52
N LEU A 216 18.79 -1.55 3.22
CA LEU A 216 18.68 -2.87 2.60
C LEU A 216 19.91 -3.18 1.76
N LYS A 217 20.58 -4.30 2.05
CA LYS A 217 21.68 -4.82 1.25
C LYS A 217 21.13 -5.72 0.14
N MET A 218 20.70 -5.09 -0.94
CA MET A 218 20.09 -5.77 -2.09
C MET A 218 21.16 -6.55 -2.88
N PRO A 219 20.86 -7.77 -3.37
CA PRO A 219 21.86 -8.63 -4.02
C PRO A 219 22.46 -8.09 -5.32
N ASP A 220 21.78 -7.17 -6.02
CA ASP A 220 22.21 -6.64 -7.34
C ASP A 220 22.70 -5.19 -7.28
N PHE A 221 22.88 -4.66 -6.07
CA PHE A 221 23.38 -3.31 -5.85
C PHE A 221 24.63 -3.33 -4.98
N ASP A 222 25.70 -2.67 -5.45
CA ASP A 222 26.97 -2.58 -4.71
C ASP A 222 26.89 -1.67 -3.47
N GLN A 223 25.89 -0.79 -3.41
CA GLN A 223 25.64 0.11 -2.29
C GLN A 223 24.27 -0.21 -1.69
N PRO A 224 24.07 0.06 -0.39
CA PRO A 224 22.78 -0.17 0.24
C PRO A 224 21.68 0.66 -0.43
N CYS A 225 20.51 0.04 -0.58
CA CYS A 225 19.28 0.74 -0.91
C CYS A 225 18.55 1.15 0.37
N GLU A 226 17.62 2.10 0.25
CA GLU A 226 16.75 2.51 1.35
C GLU A 226 15.29 2.30 0.95
N TYR A 227 14.54 1.50 1.71
CA TYR A 227 13.09 1.51 1.60
C TYR A 227 12.51 2.59 2.53
N LYS A 228 11.62 3.43 2.02
CA LYS A 228 10.97 4.50 2.78
C LYS A 228 9.46 4.40 2.66
N ASN A 229 8.78 4.51 3.79
CA ASN A 229 7.33 4.48 3.87
C ASN A 229 6.88 5.42 4.99
N ASP A 230 5.79 6.14 4.76
CA ASP A 230 5.22 7.13 5.68
C ASP A 230 4.20 6.53 6.67
N GLY A 231 3.89 5.24 6.53
CA GLY A 231 2.85 4.53 7.25
C GLY A 231 1.47 4.59 6.58
N ALA A 232 1.34 5.30 5.44
CA ALA A 232 0.07 5.55 4.77
C ALA A 232 0.03 5.05 3.31
N SER A 233 1.17 4.71 2.73
CA SER A 233 1.28 4.25 1.33
C SER A 233 2.08 2.95 1.23
N ALA A 234 2.25 2.40 0.01
CA ALA A 234 3.14 1.27 -0.24
C ALA A 234 4.63 1.59 -0.09
N GLY A 235 4.98 2.88 0.01
CA GLY A 235 6.37 3.34 0.09
C GLY A 235 7.13 3.24 -1.23
N ARG A 236 8.44 3.44 -1.16
CA ARG A 236 9.35 3.43 -2.32
C ARG A 236 10.72 2.90 -1.93
N LEU A 237 11.39 2.23 -2.86
CA LEU A 237 12.75 1.75 -2.74
C LEU A 237 13.71 2.70 -3.47
N PHE A 238 14.69 3.23 -2.76
CA PHE A 238 15.71 4.15 -3.25
C PHE A 238 17.03 3.41 -3.35
N CYS A 239 17.43 3.06 -4.57
CA CYS A 239 18.72 2.44 -4.86
C CYS A 239 19.64 3.44 -5.61
N PRO A 240 20.96 3.19 -5.69
CA PRO A 240 21.86 4.08 -6.42
C PRO A 240 21.41 4.37 -7.85
N GLY A 241 21.01 5.62 -8.10
CA GLY A 241 20.61 6.09 -9.43
C GLY A 241 19.20 5.69 -9.88
N THR A 242 18.40 5.04 -9.02
CA THR A 242 17.02 4.66 -9.36
C THR A 242 16.08 4.77 -8.16
N GLU A 243 14.85 5.17 -8.44
CA GLU A 243 13.74 5.19 -7.49
C GLU A 243 12.67 4.24 -8.01
N ILE A 244 12.29 3.30 -7.16
CA ILE A 244 11.47 2.16 -7.53
C ILE A 244 10.19 2.24 -6.71
N PRO A 245 9.03 2.48 -7.34
CA PRO A 245 7.76 2.51 -6.62
C PRO A 245 7.42 1.10 -6.11
N CYS A 246 6.88 1.04 -4.90
CA CYS A 246 6.28 -0.17 -4.37
C CYS A 246 4.77 -0.14 -4.62
N GLN A 247 4.16 -1.30 -4.63
CA GLN A 247 2.72 -1.50 -4.80
C GLN A 247 2.21 -2.53 -3.80
N ASP A 248 0.89 -2.55 -3.58
CA ASP A 248 0.24 -3.59 -2.80
C ASP A 248 0.54 -4.97 -3.38
N ASP A 249 0.76 -5.96 -2.51
CA ASP A 249 0.91 -7.33 -2.96
C ASP A 249 -0.39 -7.75 -3.67
N PRO A 250 -0.33 -8.29 -4.89
CA PRO A 250 -1.54 -8.65 -5.66
C PRO A 250 -2.40 -9.74 -4.99
N ARG A 251 -1.89 -10.37 -3.92
CA ARG A 251 -2.65 -11.32 -3.10
C ARG A 251 -3.47 -10.64 -2.00
N ASP A 252 -3.17 -9.38 -1.65
CA ASP A 252 -4.07 -8.54 -0.86
C ASP A 252 -5.10 -7.92 -1.81
N LYS A 253 -6.26 -8.56 -1.93
CA LYS A 253 -7.29 -8.15 -2.91
C LYS A 253 -7.87 -6.77 -2.64
N ASP A 254 -7.87 -6.33 -1.38
CA ASP A 254 -8.38 -5.02 -0.97
C ASP A 254 -7.69 -4.60 0.33
N PRO A 255 -6.56 -3.88 0.25
CA PRO A 255 -5.78 -3.42 1.40
C PRO A 255 -6.60 -2.64 2.43
N ALA A 256 -7.60 -1.88 1.99
CA ALA A 256 -8.45 -1.06 2.85
C ALA A 256 -9.53 -1.87 3.59
N ASN A 257 -9.84 -3.08 3.12
CA ASN A 257 -10.87 -3.94 3.70
C ASN A 257 -10.25 -5.06 4.56
N ASN A 258 -10.50 -5.00 5.87
CA ASN A 258 -10.03 -6.01 6.82
C ASN A 258 -10.68 -7.40 6.64
N GLU A 259 -11.77 -7.50 5.87
CA GLU A 259 -12.46 -8.75 5.57
C GLU A 259 -12.01 -9.38 4.25
N ALA A 260 -11.23 -8.66 3.44
CA ALA A 260 -10.75 -9.16 2.17
C ALA A 260 -9.70 -10.27 2.34
N GLU A 261 -9.52 -11.07 1.29
CA GLU A 261 -8.47 -12.08 1.27
C GLU A 261 -7.10 -11.39 1.22
N LYS A 262 -6.38 -11.46 2.34
CA LYS A 262 -5.04 -10.86 2.54
C LYS A 262 -3.87 -11.74 2.09
N GLY A 263 -4.15 -12.89 1.46
CA GLY A 263 -3.10 -13.82 1.06
C GLY A 263 -2.27 -14.40 2.22
N ILE A 264 -2.84 -14.48 3.42
CA ILE A 264 -2.17 -14.94 4.65
C ILE A 264 -1.81 -16.43 4.57
N TYR A 265 -0.63 -16.80 5.05
CA TYR A 265 -0.21 -18.21 5.16
C TYR A 265 0.47 -18.52 6.51
N GLU A 266 0.39 -19.78 6.94
CA GLU A 266 0.91 -20.23 8.23
C GLU A 266 2.39 -20.63 8.14
N CYS A 267 3.21 -20.06 9.03
CA CYS A 267 4.65 -20.33 9.13
C CYS A 267 5.01 -20.79 10.55
N GLY A 268 4.65 -22.03 10.87
CA GLY A 268 4.85 -22.61 12.20
C GLY A 268 4.01 -21.89 13.25
N ASP A 269 4.66 -21.25 14.22
CA ASP A 269 4.01 -20.51 15.31
C ASP A 269 3.61 -19.07 14.92
N SER A 270 3.89 -18.67 13.67
CA SER A 270 3.56 -17.36 13.12
C SER A 270 2.63 -17.47 11.93
N MET A 271 1.87 -16.41 11.70
CA MET A 271 1.12 -16.16 10.49
C MET A 271 1.83 -15.05 9.72
N ARG A 272 1.92 -15.18 8.40
CA ARG A 272 2.58 -14.21 7.54
C ARG A 272 1.59 -13.63 6.54
N GLU A 273 1.58 -12.32 6.45
CA GLU A 273 0.77 -11.55 5.51
C GLU A 273 1.70 -10.80 4.55
N PRO A 274 1.62 -11.07 3.24
CA PRO A 274 2.33 -10.26 2.26
C PRO A 274 1.64 -8.90 2.11
N VAL A 275 2.41 -7.81 2.15
CA VAL A 275 1.85 -6.45 2.18
C VAL A 275 2.22 -5.66 0.93
N PHE A 276 3.51 -5.53 0.65
CA PHE A 276 3.99 -4.75 -0.51
C PHE A 276 5.03 -5.49 -1.34
N GLN A 277 5.13 -5.09 -2.61
CA GLN A 277 6.16 -5.52 -3.54
C GLN A 277 6.79 -4.31 -4.24
N CYS A 278 8.12 -4.33 -4.39
CA CYS A 278 8.87 -3.33 -5.17
C CYS A 278 9.73 -4.08 -6.21
N PRO A 279 9.23 -4.27 -7.45
CA PRO A 279 9.99 -4.92 -8.52
C PRO A 279 11.23 -4.10 -8.88
N TYR A 280 12.41 -4.71 -8.90
CA TYR A 280 13.68 -4.02 -9.14
C TYR A 280 14.59 -4.77 -10.12
#